data_AF-A0A838J6I8-F1
#
_entry.id   AF-A0A838J6I8-F1
#
_cell.length_a   1.000
_cell.length_b   1.000
_cell.length_c   1.000
_cell.angle_alpha   90.00
_cell.angle_beta   90.00
_cell.angle_gamma   90.00
#
_symmetry.space_group_name_H-M   'P 1'
#
loop_
_entity.id
_entity.type
_entity.pdbx_description
1 polymer ?
#
loop_
_entity_poly.entity_id
_entity_poly.type
_entity_poly.pdbx_seq_one_letter_code
_entity_poly.pdbx_strand_id
1 'polypeptide(L)'
;PAAHIKDYQTDISKITTYGDFWGRFNDSLQHILDDNAASPSQASAVSISLGGSEETLTGEVAKATSQRIQLLTLAEHMTVYVASGDCGAFTNGAIGSLSTSYPSTDPLAVSVGGTTILPTREGTSDRYKEISWTGVPTSVTCQNDWGSGGGLSKLFKKPAWQQGPGVNNRYSNGHRQVPDIAAIADNVPVFLDGKWISLGGTSAATPIWAAGMALVNQGLLATKGLYVYGPDTFYFVQAHGGNLKPYYDEVEGTNLYYFAGPGWDYTTGLGSPNLSSFYQTLYNTATV
;
A
#
# COMPACT_ATOMS: atom_id res chain seq x y z
N PRO A 1 -17.23 -0.92 11.08
CA PRO A 1 -16.82 -1.41 12.42
C PRO A 1 -17.09 -2.89 12.71
N ALA A 2 -17.83 -3.63 11.86
CA ALA A 2 -18.16 -5.05 12.11
C ALA A 2 -17.03 -6.05 11.77
N ALA A 3 -15.92 -5.60 11.16
CA ALA A 3 -14.79 -6.47 10.87
C ALA A 3 -14.07 -6.88 12.15
N HIS A 4 -13.64 -8.14 12.23
CA HIS A 4 -12.83 -8.65 13.32
C HIS A 4 -11.35 -8.35 13.05
N ILE A 5 -10.76 -7.44 13.84
CA ILE A 5 -9.33 -7.10 13.73
C ILE A 5 -8.55 -8.06 14.62
N LYS A 6 -7.62 -8.80 14.03
CA LYS A 6 -6.62 -9.61 14.73
C LYS A 6 -5.25 -8.96 14.56
N ASP A 7 -4.59 -8.65 15.67
CA ASP A 7 -3.23 -8.09 15.69
C ASP A 7 -2.22 -9.21 15.99
N TYR A 8 -1.30 -9.45 15.06
CA TYR A 8 -0.30 -10.52 15.15
C TYR A 8 1.03 -9.96 15.64
N GLN A 9 1.16 -9.89 16.97
CA GLN A 9 2.32 -9.31 17.62
C GLN A 9 3.49 -10.29 17.71
N THR A 10 4.70 -9.72 17.67
CA THR A 10 5.94 -10.44 17.89
C THR A 10 6.78 -9.74 18.94
N ASP A 11 7.61 -10.50 19.66
CA ASP A 11 8.41 -9.97 20.77
C ASP A 11 9.60 -9.15 20.24
N ILE A 12 9.45 -7.82 20.29
CA ILE A 12 10.45 -6.87 19.82
C ILE A 12 11.75 -6.92 20.63
N SER A 13 11.71 -7.39 21.89
CA SER A 13 12.92 -7.48 22.74
C SER A 13 13.93 -8.51 22.21
N LYS A 14 13.47 -9.41 21.35
CA LYS A 14 14.27 -10.46 20.72
C LYS A 14 14.77 -10.07 19.32
N ILE A 15 14.58 -8.83 18.90
CA ILE A 15 15.13 -8.31 17.65
C ILE A 15 16.42 -7.58 17.97
N THR A 16 17.55 -8.27 17.80
CA THR A 16 18.89 -7.72 18.04
C THR A 16 19.68 -7.49 16.76
N THR A 17 19.28 -8.15 15.68
CA THR A 17 19.88 -8.03 14.36
C THR A 17 18.81 -7.79 13.29
N TYR A 18 19.26 -7.33 12.12
CA TYR A 18 18.38 -7.20 10.95
C TYR A 18 17.82 -8.55 10.48
N GLY A 19 18.56 -9.65 10.67
CA GLY A 19 18.08 -11.01 10.40
C GLY A 19 16.97 -11.44 11.35
N ASP A 20 17.06 -11.09 12.63
CA ASP A 20 16.03 -11.40 13.63
C ASP A 20 14.69 -10.76 13.26
N PHE A 21 14.72 -9.51 12.79
CA PHE A 21 13.53 -8.81 12.31
C PHE A 21 12.82 -9.62 11.22
N TRP A 22 13.54 -10.05 10.19
CA TRP A 22 12.95 -10.80 9.08
C TRP A 22 12.49 -12.20 9.47
N GLY A 23 13.19 -12.87 10.39
CA GLY A 23 12.72 -14.13 10.97
C GLY A 23 11.37 -13.96 11.66
N ARG A 24 11.26 -12.96 12.55
CA ARG A 24 10.03 -12.66 13.29
C ARG A 24 8.89 -12.17 12.39
N PHE A 25 9.21 -11.32 11.42
CA PHE A 25 8.26 -10.85 10.42
C PHE A 25 7.62 -12.02 9.69
N ASN A 26 8.47 -12.94 9.24
CA ASN A 26 8.06 -14.16 8.61
C ASN A 26 7.17 -14.99 9.55
N ASP A 27 7.59 -15.24 10.80
CA ASP A 27 6.80 -16.02 11.76
C ASP A 27 5.38 -15.44 11.95
N SER A 28 5.23 -14.11 12.00
CA SER A 28 3.92 -13.48 12.02
C SER A 28 3.07 -13.81 10.78
N LEU A 29 3.65 -13.80 9.57
CA LEU A 29 2.93 -14.23 8.36
C LEU A 29 2.52 -15.71 8.42
N GLN A 30 3.36 -16.57 9.00
CA GLN A 30 3.01 -17.98 9.18
C GLN A 30 1.87 -18.15 10.18
N HIS A 31 1.88 -17.40 11.28
CA HIS A 31 0.78 -17.43 12.24
C HIS A 31 -0.55 -17.01 11.61
N ILE A 32 -0.57 -16.04 10.69
CA ILE A 32 -1.78 -15.67 9.95
C ILE A 32 -2.29 -16.85 9.12
N LEU A 33 -1.41 -17.56 8.41
CA LEU A 33 -1.75 -18.75 7.63
C LEU A 33 -2.31 -19.86 8.52
N ASP A 34 -1.65 -20.16 9.64
CA ASP A 34 -2.07 -21.21 10.57
C ASP A 34 -3.44 -20.90 11.20
N ASP A 35 -3.67 -19.63 11.58
CA ASP A 35 -4.96 -19.15 12.08
C ASP A 35 -6.08 -19.32 11.05
N ASN A 36 -5.82 -18.98 9.78
CA ASN A 36 -6.82 -19.12 8.72
C ASN A 36 -7.09 -20.60 8.43
N ALA A 37 -6.07 -21.46 8.46
CA ALA A 37 -6.26 -22.90 8.29
C ALA A 37 -7.12 -23.51 9.42
N ALA A 38 -6.95 -23.04 10.66
CA ALA A 38 -7.71 -23.50 11.81
C ALA A 38 -9.15 -22.95 11.83
N SER A 39 -9.38 -21.74 11.30
CA SER A 39 -10.69 -21.11 11.21
C SER A 39 -10.83 -20.35 9.88
N PRO A 40 -11.15 -21.06 8.78
CA PRO A 40 -11.19 -20.46 7.46
C PRO A 40 -12.20 -19.32 7.39
N SER A 41 -11.71 -18.11 7.11
CA SER A 41 -12.55 -16.97 6.75
C SER A 41 -12.58 -16.81 5.25
N GLN A 42 -13.76 -16.61 4.67
CA GLN A 42 -13.92 -16.34 3.23
C GLN A 42 -13.50 -14.91 2.85
N ALA A 43 -13.28 -14.03 3.83
CA ALA A 43 -12.97 -12.63 3.59
C ALA A 43 -11.93 -12.12 4.58
N SER A 44 -10.67 -12.03 4.13
CA SER A 44 -9.56 -11.60 4.97
C SER A 44 -8.62 -10.67 4.21
N ALA A 45 -8.16 -9.62 4.88
CA ALA A 45 -7.14 -8.71 4.41
C ALA A 45 -6.01 -8.69 5.44
N VAL A 46 -4.77 -8.57 4.96
CA VAL A 46 -3.59 -8.41 5.80
C VAL A 46 -3.06 -7.00 5.57
N SER A 47 -2.89 -6.22 6.65
CA SER A 47 -2.36 -4.86 6.59
C SER A 47 -1.01 -4.83 7.30
N ILE A 48 0.04 -4.44 6.58
CA ILE A 48 1.43 -4.47 7.07
C ILE A 48 2.02 -3.06 6.98
N SER A 49 2.36 -2.49 8.13
CA SER A 49 2.99 -1.17 8.24
C SER A 49 4.46 -1.30 8.67
N LEU A 50 5.15 -2.33 8.16
CA LEU A 50 6.53 -2.67 8.46
C LEU A 50 7.27 -2.99 7.15
N GLY A 51 8.54 -2.64 7.09
CA GLY A 51 9.38 -2.93 5.94
C GLY A 51 10.82 -2.44 6.12
N GLY A 52 11.60 -2.60 5.07
CA GLY A 52 12.98 -2.11 5.00
C GLY A 52 13.45 -1.99 3.56
N SER A 53 14.61 -1.38 3.35
CA SER A 53 15.17 -1.20 2.00
C SER A 53 15.42 -2.55 1.33
N GLU A 54 14.79 -2.75 0.18
CA GLU A 54 14.94 -3.94 -0.68
C GLU A 54 16.42 -4.17 -1.04
N GLU A 55 17.17 -3.08 -1.19
CA GLU A 55 18.59 -3.04 -1.55
C GLU A 55 19.51 -3.64 -0.48
N THR A 56 19.03 -3.74 0.75
CA THR A 56 19.78 -4.31 1.88
C THR A 56 19.45 -5.77 2.15
N LEU A 57 18.49 -6.34 1.40
CA LEU A 57 18.05 -7.71 1.60
C LEU A 57 18.97 -8.74 0.97
N THR A 58 19.07 -9.88 1.64
CA THR A 58 19.59 -11.11 1.03
C THR A 58 18.49 -11.76 0.19
N GLY A 59 18.89 -12.48 -0.86
CA GLY A 59 17.94 -13.19 -1.73
C GLY A 59 17.13 -14.27 -1.00
N GLU A 60 17.67 -14.85 0.08
CA GLU A 60 16.98 -15.87 0.88
C GLU A 60 15.82 -15.30 1.69
N VAL A 61 16.03 -14.14 2.33
CA VAL A 61 14.98 -13.44 3.10
C VAL A 61 13.84 -13.05 2.17
N ALA A 62 14.14 -12.39 1.05
CA ALA A 62 13.14 -11.98 0.08
C ALA A 62 12.36 -13.18 -0.47
N LYS A 63 13.03 -14.31 -0.73
CA LYS A 63 12.35 -15.54 -1.17
C LYS A 63 11.41 -16.11 -0.11
N ALA A 64 11.86 -16.22 1.14
CA ALA A 64 11.05 -16.78 2.21
C ALA A 64 9.82 -15.92 2.53
N THR A 65 9.97 -14.60 2.53
CA THR A 65 8.86 -13.67 2.74
C THR A 65 7.90 -13.68 1.55
N SER A 66 8.42 -13.66 0.32
CA SER A 66 7.61 -13.74 -0.90
C SER A 66 6.77 -15.02 -0.96
N GLN A 67 7.32 -16.16 -0.52
CA GLN A 67 6.56 -17.41 -0.43
C GLN A 67 5.36 -17.31 0.52
N ARG A 68 5.49 -16.61 1.65
CA ARG A 68 4.38 -16.42 2.60
C ARG A 68 3.32 -15.48 2.05
N ILE A 69 3.72 -14.38 1.40
CA ILE A 69 2.80 -13.47 0.70
C ILE A 69 2.08 -14.22 -0.43
N GLN A 70 2.79 -15.08 -1.16
CA GLN A 70 2.19 -15.92 -2.19
C GLN A 70 1.11 -16.85 -1.63
N LEU A 71 1.36 -17.52 -0.50
CA LEU A 71 0.35 -18.36 0.14
C LEU A 71 -0.85 -17.54 0.61
N LEU A 72 -0.62 -16.42 1.30
CA LEU A 72 -1.68 -15.52 1.75
C LEU A 72 -2.57 -15.05 0.58
N THR A 73 -1.97 -14.66 -0.54
CA THR A 73 -2.72 -14.09 -1.65
C THR A 73 -3.30 -15.11 -2.60
N LEU A 74 -2.53 -16.13 -3.00
CA LEU A 74 -2.98 -17.08 -4.04
C LEU A 74 -3.68 -18.33 -3.47
N ALA A 75 -3.35 -18.76 -2.25
CA ALA A 75 -3.98 -19.94 -1.65
C ALA A 75 -5.13 -19.54 -0.71
N GLU A 76 -4.91 -18.52 0.13
CA GLU A 76 -5.91 -18.06 1.10
C GLU A 76 -6.79 -16.92 0.58
N HIS A 77 -6.57 -16.47 -0.66
CA HIS A 77 -7.31 -15.39 -1.31
C HIS A 77 -7.32 -14.08 -0.50
N MET A 78 -6.28 -13.80 0.29
CA MET A 78 -6.17 -12.57 1.07
C MET A 78 -5.44 -11.48 0.30
N THR A 79 -5.93 -10.24 0.37
CA THR A 79 -5.13 -9.12 -0.11
C THR A 79 -4.16 -8.67 0.96
N VAL A 80 -2.86 -8.66 0.63
CA VAL A 80 -1.79 -8.19 1.51
C VAL A 80 -1.45 -6.75 1.13
N TYR A 81 -1.83 -5.79 1.97
CA TYR A 81 -1.50 -4.37 1.83
C TYR A 81 -0.23 -4.06 2.60
N VAL A 82 0.71 -3.34 1.99
CA VAL A 82 1.99 -3.01 2.60
C VAL A 82 2.32 -1.54 2.40
N ALA A 83 2.68 -0.87 3.49
CA ALA A 83 3.19 0.50 3.45
C ALA A 83 4.42 0.62 2.53
N SER A 84 4.40 1.57 1.60
CA SER A 84 5.49 1.79 0.64
C SER A 84 6.73 2.46 1.26
N GLY A 85 6.61 2.99 2.48
CA GLY A 85 7.68 3.62 3.23
C GLY A 85 7.53 5.14 3.31
N ASP A 86 8.31 5.76 4.18
CA ASP A 86 8.13 7.16 4.59
C ASP A 86 9.38 8.01 4.31
N CYS A 87 10.29 7.46 3.50
CA CYS A 87 11.58 8.06 3.15
C CYS A 87 11.67 8.50 1.68
N GLY A 88 10.53 8.81 1.06
CA GLY A 88 10.47 9.15 -0.36
C GLY A 88 11.00 8.03 -1.26
N ALA A 89 11.71 8.41 -2.33
CA ALA A 89 12.41 7.47 -3.22
C ALA A 89 13.71 6.86 -2.63
N PHE A 90 13.94 7.02 -1.32
CA PHE A 90 15.20 6.71 -0.63
C PHE A 90 14.95 5.88 0.64
N THR A 91 14.28 4.72 0.54
CA THR A 91 13.96 3.85 1.70
C THR A 91 15.17 3.49 2.57
N ASN A 92 16.39 3.46 2.03
CA ASN A 92 17.61 3.24 2.83
C ASN A 92 18.00 4.44 3.72
N GLY A 93 17.24 5.54 3.65
CA GLY A 93 17.40 6.73 4.46
C GLY A 93 18.49 7.68 3.99
N ALA A 94 19.03 7.51 2.77
CA ALA A 94 20.10 8.35 2.23
C ALA A 94 19.70 9.01 0.90
N ILE A 95 19.63 10.36 0.89
CA ILE A 95 19.31 11.14 -0.31
C ILE A 95 20.28 10.79 -1.45
N GLY A 96 19.73 10.62 -2.64
CA GLY A 96 20.49 10.28 -3.86
C GLY A 96 20.73 8.78 -4.05
N SER A 97 20.37 7.94 -3.08
CA SER A 97 20.47 6.49 -3.17
C SER A 97 19.09 5.84 -3.37
N LEU A 98 18.65 5.76 -4.63
CA LEU A 98 17.34 5.22 -4.95
C LEU A 98 17.15 3.81 -4.36
N SER A 99 16.10 3.71 -3.56
CA SER A 99 15.76 2.50 -2.81
C SER A 99 14.26 2.39 -2.56
N THR A 100 13.76 1.17 -2.47
CA THR A 100 12.34 0.86 -2.30
C THR A 100 12.09 -0.01 -1.08
N SER A 101 10.87 0.04 -0.53
CA SER A 101 10.50 -0.73 0.66
C SER A 101 10.00 -2.13 0.31
N TYR A 102 10.67 -3.14 0.85
CA TYR A 102 10.20 -4.52 0.88
C TYR A 102 9.51 -4.78 2.25
N PRO A 103 8.38 -5.53 2.29
CA PRO A 103 7.81 -6.33 1.20
C PRO A 103 6.86 -5.60 0.26
N SER A 104 6.75 -4.27 0.32
CA SER A 104 5.82 -3.55 -0.57
C SER A 104 6.13 -3.77 -2.05
N THR A 105 7.38 -4.06 -2.40
CA THR A 105 7.78 -4.37 -3.77
C THR A 105 7.41 -5.78 -4.25
N ASP A 106 6.91 -6.67 -3.38
CA ASP A 106 6.45 -7.99 -3.80
C ASP A 106 5.27 -7.86 -4.79
N PRO A 107 5.28 -8.54 -5.96
CA PRO A 107 4.18 -8.50 -6.94
C PRO A 107 2.86 -9.14 -6.48
N LEU A 108 2.80 -9.74 -5.30
CA LEU A 108 1.54 -10.22 -4.71
C LEU A 108 1.09 -9.35 -3.53
N ALA A 109 1.89 -8.36 -3.15
CA ALA A 109 1.49 -7.30 -2.23
C ALA A 109 0.93 -6.09 -2.99
N VAL A 110 -0.04 -5.41 -2.37
CA VAL A 110 -0.53 -4.09 -2.78
C VAL A 110 0.29 -3.04 -2.03
N SER A 111 1.15 -2.32 -2.75
CA SER A 111 1.97 -1.26 -2.17
C SER A 111 1.14 0.01 -1.99
N VAL A 112 1.11 0.55 -0.77
CA VAL A 112 0.29 1.71 -0.41
C VAL A 112 1.18 2.93 -0.14
N GLY A 113 1.05 3.92 -1.01
CA GLY A 113 1.63 5.26 -0.92
C GLY A 113 0.87 6.19 0.00
N GLY A 114 1.40 7.41 0.11
CA GLY A 114 0.88 8.45 0.99
C GLY A 114 0.49 9.72 0.23
N THR A 115 -0.60 10.33 0.66
CA THR A 115 -1.07 11.64 0.21
C THR A 115 -1.17 12.62 1.38
N THR A 116 -1.23 13.92 1.06
CA THR A 116 -1.50 15.03 1.97
C THR A 116 -2.76 15.75 1.49
N ILE A 117 -3.66 16.06 2.42
CA ILE A 117 -4.80 16.94 2.16
C ILE A 117 -4.37 18.38 2.46
N LEU A 118 -4.49 19.27 1.47
CA LEU A 118 -4.19 20.68 1.63
C LEU A 118 -5.40 21.41 2.24
N PRO A 119 -5.17 22.36 3.17
CA PRO A 119 -6.24 23.22 3.67
C PRO A 119 -6.83 24.02 2.50
N THR A 120 -8.12 23.89 2.25
CA THR A 120 -8.88 24.82 1.41
C THR A 120 -9.85 25.63 2.27
N ARG A 121 -10.37 26.71 1.71
CA ARG A 121 -11.25 27.64 2.42
C ARG A 121 -12.49 26.89 2.96
N GLU A 122 -12.77 27.05 4.26
CA GLU A 122 -13.97 26.49 4.88
C GLU A 122 -15.25 26.91 4.12
N GLY A 123 -16.20 25.99 3.95
CA GLY A 123 -17.53 26.29 3.41
C GLY A 123 -17.77 25.93 1.94
N THR A 124 -16.84 25.27 1.25
CA THR A 124 -17.09 24.68 -0.07
C THR A 124 -17.52 23.21 0.06
N SER A 125 -18.47 22.76 -0.76
CA SER A 125 -18.91 21.35 -0.86
C SER A 125 -17.92 20.44 -1.60
N ASP A 126 -16.84 21.00 -2.14
CA ASP A 126 -15.87 20.27 -2.94
C ASP A 126 -14.90 19.47 -2.05
N ARG A 127 -14.45 18.32 -2.57
CA ARG A 127 -13.36 17.56 -1.94
C ARG A 127 -12.14 18.47 -1.80
N TYR A 128 -11.52 18.45 -0.63
CA TYR A 128 -10.24 19.13 -0.41
C TYR A 128 -9.21 18.71 -1.46
N LYS A 129 -8.32 19.64 -1.82
CA LYS A 129 -7.21 19.31 -2.72
C LYS A 129 -6.29 18.31 -2.03
N GLU A 130 -6.08 17.18 -2.66
CA GLU A 130 -5.19 16.12 -2.21
C GLU A 130 -4.01 16.02 -3.18
N ILE A 131 -2.81 15.88 -2.64
CA ILE A 131 -1.56 15.80 -3.40
C ILE A 131 -0.68 14.69 -2.84
N SER A 132 0.37 14.33 -3.55
CA SER A 132 1.39 13.41 -3.04
C SER A 132 1.99 13.90 -1.72
N TRP A 133 2.09 13.02 -0.72
CA TRP A 133 2.70 13.37 0.56
C TRP A 133 4.19 13.63 0.36
N THR A 134 4.56 14.91 0.43
CA THR A 134 5.92 15.40 0.21
C THR A 134 6.48 15.91 1.52
N GLY A 135 7.40 15.15 2.12
CA GLY A 135 8.14 15.60 3.29
C GLY A 135 9.27 16.57 2.93
N VAL A 136 9.76 17.31 3.91
CA VAL A 136 10.92 18.19 3.76
C VAL A 136 12.07 17.60 4.56
N PRO A 137 13.11 17.05 3.91
CA PRO A 137 14.27 16.53 4.63
C PRO A 137 14.91 17.60 5.51
N THR A 138 14.87 17.39 6.83
CA THR A 138 15.53 18.25 7.82
C THR A 138 16.90 17.71 8.24
N SER A 139 17.23 16.50 7.81
CA SER A 139 18.45 15.74 8.13
C SER A 139 18.95 15.02 6.88
N VAL A 140 20.23 14.65 6.88
CA VAL A 140 20.83 13.79 5.83
C VAL A 140 20.41 12.33 5.95
N THR A 141 19.91 11.94 7.12
CA THR A 141 19.33 10.62 7.39
C THR A 141 17.84 10.76 7.64
N CYS A 142 17.04 9.98 6.91
CA CYS A 142 15.59 9.99 7.02
C CYS A 142 15.12 9.57 8.42
N GLN A 143 14.08 10.25 8.93
CA GLN A 143 13.41 9.90 10.19
C GLN A 143 11.95 9.49 9.94
N ASN A 144 11.68 8.85 8.80
CA ASN A 144 10.33 8.52 8.30
C ASN A 144 9.44 9.76 8.07
N ASP A 145 10.06 10.84 7.58
CA ASP A 145 9.45 12.17 7.44
C ASP A 145 9.67 12.80 6.06
N TRP A 146 10.15 12.04 5.07
CA TRP A 146 10.48 12.56 3.74
C TRP A 146 9.35 12.40 2.72
N GLY A 147 8.26 11.73 3.10
CA GLY A 147 7.07 11.57 2.27
C GLY A 147 6.89 10.17 1.72
N SER A 148 5.92 10.04 0.81
CA SER A 148 5.48 8.76 0.24
C SER A 148 6.60 7.95 -0.40
N GLY A 149 6.75 6.69 0.01
CA GLY A 149 7.68 5.75 -0.59
C GLY A 149 7.31 5.41 -2.03
N GLY A 150 8.32 5.20 -2.89
CA GLY A 150 8.05 4.72 -4.24
C GLY A 150 9.25 4.74 -5.17
N GLY A 151 9.17 3.97 -6.26
CA GLY A 151 10.28 3.71 -7.16
C GLY A 151 10.20 2.37 -7.88
N LEU A 152 11.36 1.88 -8.29
CA LEU A 152 11.54 0.64 -9.04
C LEU A 152 12.16 -0.42 -8.13
N SER A 153 11.53 -1.59 -8.05
CA SER A 153 12.14 -2.77 -7.46
C SER A 153 13.40 -3.17 -8.25
N LYS A 154 14.43 -3.61 -7.54
CA LYS A 154 15.61 -4.28 -8.10
C LYS A 154 15.41 -5.79 -8.16
N LEU A 155 14.57 -6.36 -7.29
CA LEU A 155 14.36 -7.81 -7.21
C LEU A 155 13.28 -8.32 -8.17
N PHE A 156 12.18 -7.59 -8.34
CA PHE A 156 11.00 -8.10 -9.02
C PHE A 156 10.79 -7.47 -10.39
N LYS A 157 10.49 -8.33 -11.37
CA LYS A 157 10.05 -7.89 -12.70
C LYS A 157 8.66 -7.29 -12.62
N LYS A 158 8.35 -6.38 -13.54
CA LYS A 158 7.01 -5.80 -13.65
C LYS A 158 6.00 -6.92 -13.95
N PRO A 159 4.98 -7.12 -13.10
CA PRO A 159 3.97 -8.12 -13.35
C PRO A 159 3.08 -7.71 -14.53
N ALA A 160 2.50 -8.70 -15.23
CA ALA A 160 1.69 -8.45 -16.41
C ALA A 160 0.43 -7.62 -16.12
N TRP A 161 -0.10 -7.67 -14.90
CA TRP A 161 -1.25 -6.85 -14.50
C TRP A 161 -0.92 -5.37 -14.28
N GLN A 162 0.36 -5.00 -14.09
CA GLN A 162 0.76 -3.60 -13.85
C GLN A 162 0.81 -2.85 -15.19
N GLN A 163 -0.36 -2.40 -15.62
CA GLN A 163 -0.63 -1.69 -16.87
C GLN A 163 -1.64 -0.56 -16.63
N GLY A 164 -1.49 0.53 -17.36
CA GLY A 164 -2.37 1.69 -17.26
C GLY A 164 -1.68 2.96 -17.76
N PRO A 165 -2.43 4.07 -17.90
CA PRO A 165 -1.83 5.38 -18.15
C PRO A 165 -0.77 5.70 -17.09
N GLY A 166 0.36 6.30 -17.49
CA GLY A 166 1.45 6.67 -16.58
C GLY A 166 2.41 5.53 -16.19
N VAL A 167 1.97 4.26 -16.23
CA VAL A 167 2.78 3.09 -15.85
C VAL A 167 4.02 2.92 -16.74
N ASN A 168 3.91 3.18 -18.04
CA ASN A 168 5.05 3.20 -18.95
C ASN A 168 5.46 4.66 -19.19
N ASN A 169 6.55 5.08 -18.55
CA ASN A 169 7.07 6.44 -18.59
C ASN A 169 8.61 6.43 -18.74
N ARG A 170 9.23 7.61 -18.63
CA ARG A 170 10.69 7.78 -18.84
C ARG A 170 11.58 7.02 -17.85
N TYR A 171 11.06 6.59 -16.69
CA TYR A 171 11.80 5.84 -15.69
C TYR A 171 11.59 4.32 -15.81
N SER A 172 10.51 3.88 -16.47
CA SER A 172 10.15 2.47 -16.57
C SER A 172 11.25 1.65 -17.25
N ASN A 173 11.68 0.57 -16.60
CA ASN A 173 12.77 -0.29 -17.06
C ASN A 173 12.39 -1.79 -17.10
N GLY A 174 11.10 -2.10 -16.98
CA GLY A 174 10.58 -3.48 -16.94
C GLY A 174 10.56 -4.13 -15.56
N HIS A 175 10.96 -3.42 -14.50
CA HIS A 175 10.83 -3.87 -13.11
C HIS A 175 9.52 -3.40 -12.45
N ARG A 176 9.15 -4.05 -11.34
CA ARG A 176 7.96 -3.74 -10.54
C ARG A 176 8.04 -2.32 -10.00
N GLN A 177 6.99 -1.54 -10.23
CA GLN A 177 6.93 -0.13 -9.85
C GLN A 177 6.05 0.02 -8.61
N VAL A 178 6.46 0.82 -7.63
CA VAL A 178 5.71 1.09 -6.37
C VAL A 178 5.50 2.61 -6.21
N PRO A 179 4.42 3.06 -5.54
CA PRO A 179 3.33 2.26 -4.98
C PRO A 179 2.26 1.87 -6.02
N ASP A 180 1.29 1.05 -5.63
CA ASP A 180 0.15 0.68 -6.48
C ASP A 180 -1.03 1.66 -6.32
N ILE A 181 -1.28 2.11 -5.10
CA ILE A 181 -2.36 3.02 -4.70
C ILE A 181 -1.86 3.90 -3.56
N ALA A 182 -2.59 4.95 -3.17
CA ALA A 182 -2.22 5.78 -2.03
C ALA A 182 -3.44 6.19 -1.18
N ALA A 183 -3.21 6.65 0.03
CA ALA A 183 -4.24 7.29 0.86
C ALA A 183 -3.58 8.29 1.80
N ILE A 184 -4.40 9.06 2.52
CA ILE A 184 -3.92 10.08 3.45
C ILE A 184 -2.88 9.49 4.43
N ALA A 185 -1.70 10.10 4.43
CA ALA A 185 -0.53 9.70 5.20
C ALA A 185 0.03 10.86 6.02
N ASP A 186 -0.62 12.02 6.01
CA ASP A 186 -0.17 13.21 6.71
C ASP A 186 -1.29 13.78 7.57
N ASN A 187 -0.93 14.22 8.77
CA ASN A 187 -1.81 14.81 9.77
C ASN A 187 -3.07 13.98 10.12
N VAL A 188 -2.96 12.65 10.17
CA VAL A 188 -4.06 11.74 10.54
C VAL A 188 -4.31 11.81 12.06
N PRO A 189 -5.53 12.18 12.50
CA PRO A 189 -5.85 12.25 13.92
C PRO A 189 -6.02 10.84 14.51
N VAL A 190 -5.26 10.54 15.56
CA VAL A 190 -5.29 9.28 16.29
C VAL A 190 -5.52 9.55 17.77
N PHE A 191 -6.38 8.77 18.41
CA PHE A 191 -6.56 8.82 19.87
C PHE A 191 -5.70 7.74 20.52
N LEU A 192 -4.65 8.16 21.24
CA LEU A 192 -3.67 7.27 21.87
C LEU A 192 -3.38 7.75 23.29
N ASP A 193 -3.34 6.83 24.26
CA ASP A 193 -3.04 7.11 25.67
C ASP A 193 -3.87 8.27 26.26
N GLY A 194 -5.15 8.32 25.92
CA GLY A 194 -6.10 9.30 26.47
C GLY A 194 -6.07 10.68 25.82
N LYS A 195 -5.33 10.89 24.73
CA LYS A 195 -5.25 12.18 24.02
C LYS A 195 -5.32 12.02 22.50
N TRP A 196 -5.80 13.07 21.84
CA TRP A 196 -5.68 13.21 20.40
C TRP A 196 -4.26 13.63 20.04
N ILE A 197 -3.63 12.86 19.15
CA ILE A 197 -2.35 13.17 18.53
C ILE A 197 -2.51 13.16 17.02
N SER A 198 -1.61 13.85 16.34
CA SER A 198 -1.51 13.76 14.89
C SER A 198 -0.35 12.83 14.55
N LEU A 199 -0.64 11.78 13.79
CA LEU A 199 0.33 10.84 13.25
C LEU A 199 0.19 10.77 11.74
N GLY A 200 1.12 10.11 11.07
CA GLY A 200 1.12 9.97 9.62
C GLY A 200 1.90 8.75 9.18
N GLY A 201 2.54 8.87 8.02
CA GLY A 201 3.20 7.78 7.35
C GLY A 201 2.26 6.99 6.46
N THR A 202 2.83 6.33 5.46
CA THR A 202 2.17 5.30 4.65
C THR A 202 1.65 4.13 5.52
N SER A 203 2.18 4.03 6.74
CA SER A 203 1.66 3.21 7.84
C SER A 203 0.18 3.48 8.17
N ALA A 204 -0.29 4.73 8.08
CA ALA A 204 -1.70 5.10 8.28
C ALA A 204 -2.54 4.89 7.01
N ALA A 205 -1.96 5.13 5.83
CA ALA A 205 -2.62 4.93 4.54
C ALA A 205 -2.98 3.45 4.27
N THR A 206 -2.10 2.53 4.69
CA THR A 206 -2.25 1.08 4.46
C THR A 206 -3.55 0.50 5.05
N PRO A 207 -3.85 0.67 6.35
CA PRO A 207 -5.10 0.16 6.92
C PRO A 207 -6.35 0.89 6.41
N ILE A 208 -6.24 2.12 5.88
CA ILE A 208 -7.38 2.82 5.24
C ILE A 208 -7.84 2.04 4.00
N TRP A 209 -6.91 1.61 3.14
CA TRP A 209 -7.25 0.78 1.98
C TRP A 209 -7.74 -0.61 2.38
N ALA A 210 -7.12 -1.26 3.36
CA ALA A 210 -7.56 -2.55 3.84
C ALA A 210 -9.01 -2.50 4.36
N ALA A 211 -9.36 -1.47 5.15
CA ALA A 211 -10.72 -1.25 5.64
C ALA A 211 -11.69 -0.89 4.50
N GLY A 212 -11.28 -0.05 3.56
CA GLY A 212 -12.08 0.30 2.39
C GLY A 212 -12.46 -0.92 1.55
N MET A 213 -11.50 -1.80 1.30
CA MET A 213 -11.73 -3.02 0.54
C MET A 213 -12.54 -4.06 1.33
N ALA A 214 -12.44 -4.10 2.66
CA ALA A 214 -13.35 -4.90 3.48
C ALA A 214 -14.82 -4.47 3.28
N LEU A 215 -15.10 -3.17 3.18
CA LEU A 215 -16.44 -2.65 2.89
C LEU A 215 -16.89 -2.97 1.46
N VAL A 216 -16.00 -2.80 0.47
CA VAL A 216 -16.28 -3.17 -0.93
C VAL A 216 -16.65 -4.65 -1.04
N ASN A 217 -15.83 -5.53 -0.47
CA ASN A 217 -16.07 -6.97 -0.48
C ASN A 217 -17.32 -7.37 0.31
N GLN A 218 -17.61 -6.72 1.45
CA GLN A 218 -18.88 -6.92 2.15
C GLN A 218 -20.07 -6.62 1.25
N GLY A 219 -20.04 -5.49 0.54
CA GLY A 219 -21.09 -5.11 -0.40
C GLY A 219 -21.20 -6.09 -1.58
N LEU A 220 -20.08 -6.51 -2.17
CA LEU A 220 -20.07 -7.42 -3.32
C LEU A 220 -20.56 -8.82 -2.94
N LEU A 221 -20.17 -9.33 -1.76
CA LEU A 221 -20.68 -10.59 -1.25
C LEU A 221 -22.19 -10.53 -1.03
N ALA A 222 -22.70 -9.46 -0.41
CA ALA A 222 -24.12 -9.32 -0.11
C ALA A 222 -25.00 -9.15 -1.37
N THR A 223 -24.45 -8.59 -2.45
CA THR A 223 -25.24 -8.22 -3.65
C THR A 223 -25.00 -9.14 -4.85
N LYS A 224 -23.82 -9.73 -4.97
CA LYS A 224 -23.39 -10.57 -6.09
C LYS A 224 -22.85 -11.94 -5.69
N GLY A 225 -22.61 -12.19 -4.40
CA GLY A 225 -21.87 -13.38 -3.97
C GLY A 225 -20.42 -13.38 -4.44
N LEU A 226 -19.85 -12.20 -4.72
CA LEU A 226 -18.50 -12.03 -5.25
C LEU A 226 -17.54 -11.55 -4.17
N TYR A 227 -16.33 -12.08 -4.18
CA TYR A 227 -15.20 -11.59 -3.39
C TYR A 227 -14.00 -11.35 -4.32
N VAL A 228 -13.34 -10.21 -4.17
CA VAL A 228 -12.14 -9.85 -4.95
C VAL A 228 -10.93 -9.70 -4.04
N TYR A 229 -9.76 -10.04 -4.57
CA TYR A 229 -8.50 -9.98 -3.84
C TYR A 229 -7.32 -9.76 -4.78
N GLY A 230 -6.15 -9.48 -4.20
CA GLY A 230 -4.90 -9.37 -4.93
C GLY A 230 -4.69 -8.03 -5.64
N PRO A 231 -3.44 -7.76 -6.09
CA PRO A 231 -3.07 -6.48 -6.68
C PRO A 231 -3.66 -6.25 -8.08
N ASP A 232 -3.89 -7.31 -8.85
CA ASP A 232 -4.49 -7.24 -10.18
C ASP A 232 -5.90 -6.64 -10.18
N THR A 233 -6.67 -6.84 -9.10
CA THR A 233 -7.99 -6.22 -8.90
C THR A 233 -7.95 -4.69 -9.05
N PHE A 234 -6.91 -4.03 -8.54
CA PHE A 234 -6.81 -2.56 -8.60
C PHE A 234 -6.58 -2.07 -10.03
N TYR A 235 -5.69 -2.72 -10.77
CA TYR A 235 -5.44 -2.37 -12.17
C TYR A 235 -6.59 -2.77 -13.08
N PHE A 236 -7.30 -3.85 -12.77
CA PHE A 236 -8.56 -4.18 -13.43
C PHE A 236 -9.60 -3.06 -13.24
N VAL A 237 -9.77 -2.56 -12.01
CA VAL A 237 -10.69 -1.44 -11.73
C VAL A 237 -10.24 -0.16 -12.44
N GLN A 238 -8.94 0.14 -12.49
CA GLN A 238 -8.42 1.26 -13.28
C GLN A 238 -8.84 1.15 -14.76
N ALA A 239 -8.61 -0.01 -15.38
CA ALA A 239 -8.88 -0.23 -16.79
C ALA A 239 -10.39 -0.17 -17.14
N HIS A 240 -11.26 -0.49 -16.19
CA HIS A 240 -12.71 -0.60 -16.39
C HIS A 240 -13.52 0.53 -15.77
N GLY A 241 -12.88 1.44 -15.03
CA GLY A 241 -13.57 2.52 -14.30
C GLY A 241 -14.22 3.56 -15.22
N GLY A 242 -13.63 3.82 -16.39
CA GLY A 242 -14.16 4.80 -17.35
C GLY A 242 -14.54 6.13 -16.67
N ASN A 243 -15.79 6.57 -16.87
CA ASN A 243 -16.30 7.81 -16.28
C ASN A 243 -16.56 7.75 -14.76
N LEU A 244 -16.56 6.55 -14.16
CA LEU A 244 -16.77 6.41 -12.71
C LEU A 244 -15.59 6.97 -11.91
N LYS A 245 -14.37 6.98 -12.46
CA LYS A 245 -13.16 7.47 -11.78
C LYS A 245 -12.98 6.83 -10.39
N PRO A 246 -12.65 5.53 -10.34
CA PRO A 246 -12.54 4.76 -9.08
C PRO A 246 -11.38 5.21 -8.18
N TYR A 247 -10.50 6.06 -8.70
CA TYR A 247 -9.43 6.70 -7.98
C TYR A 247 -9.53 8.22 -8.14
N TYR A 248 -9.14 8.95 -7.11
CA TYR A 248 -8.76 10.34 -7.26
C TYR A 248 -7.29 10.38 -7.64
N ASP A 249 -6.97 11.02 -8.76
CA ASP A 249 -5.62 11.10 -9.30
C ASP A 249 -4.90 12.34 -8.73
N GLU A 250 -3.92 12.10 -7.86
CA GLU A 250 -3.10 13.14 -7.25
C GLU A 250 -1.94 13.52 -8.17
N VAL A 251 -2.10 14.60 -8.94
CA VAL A 251 -1.15 14.98 -10.01
C VAL A 251 -0.08 16.01 -9.60
N GLU A 252 0.04 16.30 -8.30
CA GLU A 252 0.97 17.29 -7.76
C GLU A 252 1.77 16.72 -6.58
N GLY A 253 2.98 17.25 -6.38
CA GLY A 253 3.90 16.82 -5.33
C GLY A 253 5.00 15.87 -5.85
N THR A 254 5.79 15.35 -4.92
CA THR A 254 6.96 14.52 -5.23
C THR A 254 7.35 13.64 -4.05
N ASN A 255 8.04 12.53 -4.31
CA ASN A 255 8.75 11.78 -3.30
C ASN A 255 10.26 12.06 -3.29
N LEU A 256 10.63 13.32 -3.57
CA LEU A 256 11.99 13.87 -3.65
C LEU A 256 12.81 13.45 -4.88
N TYR A 257 12.28 12.60 -5.74
CA TYR A 257 12.91 12.24 -7.01
C TYR A 257 11.89 12.09 -8.14
N TYR A 258 10.80 11.36 -7.90
CA TYR A 258 9.72 11.22 -8.85
C TYR A 258 8.65 12.29 -8.57
N PHE A 259 8.09 12.83 -9.64
CA PHE A 259 6.99 13.78 -9.55
C PHE A 259 5.67 13.07 -9.77
N ALA A 260 4.66 13.49 -9.02
CA ALA A 260 3.30 13.08 -9.27
C ALA A 260 2.81 13.64 -10.61
N GLY A 261 1.85 12.96 -11.25
CA GLY A 261 1.33 13.39 -12.54
C GLY A 261 0.17 12.54 -13.04
N PRO A 262 -0.46 12.90 -14.17
CA PRO A 262 -1.68 12.24 -14.61
C PRO A 262 -1.53 10.73 -14.82
N GLY A 263 -2.46 9.96 -14.26
CA GLY A 263 -2.48 8.50 -14.30
C GLY A 263 -1.67 7.88 -13.17
N TRP A 264 -1.06 6.73 -13.44
CA TRP A 264 -0.18 6.08 -12.47
C TRP A 264 1.14 6.84 -12.33
N ASP A 265 1.61 7.07 -11.10
CA ASP A 265 2.95 7.59 -10.82
C ASP A 265 3.67 6.92 -9.63
N TYR A 266 4.97 7.19 -9.50
CA TYR A 266 5.84 6.60 -8.47
C TYR A 266 5.64 7.16 -7.07
N THR A 267 4.67 8.05 -6.85
CA THR A 267 4.44 8.71 -5.57
C THR A 267 3.10 8.31 -4.97
N THR A 268 2.06 8.16 -5.78
CA THR A 268 0.70 7.84 -5.35
C THR A 268 0.10 6.62 -6.07
N GLY A 269 0.83 6.03 -7.04
CA GLY A 269 0.35 4.90 -7.81
C GLY A 269 -0.87 5.31 -8.63
N LEU A 270 -1.94 4.53 -8.55
CA LEU A 270 -3.24 4.85 -9.18
C LEU A 270 -3.98 6.01 -8.49
N GLY A 271 -3.50 6.47 -7.33
CA GLY A 271 -4.12 7.53 -6.54
C GLY A 271 -4.95 7.02 -5.36
N SER A 272 -5.73 7.93 -4.79
CA SER A 272 -6.49 7.72 -3.55
C SER A 272 -7.92 7.21 -3.75
N PRO A 273 -8.54 6.57 -2.74
CA PRO A 273 -9.74 5.78 -2.95
C PRO A 273 -10.99 6.63 -3.23
N ASN A 274 -11.66 6.36 -4.35
CA ASN A 274 -13.08 6.69 -4.56
C ASN A 274 -13.92 5.41 -4.43
N LEU A 275 -14.11 4.94 -3.18
CA LEU A 275 -14.66 3.60 -2.91
C LEU A 275 -16.05 3.35 -3.50
N SER A 276 -16.91 4.37 -3.59
CA SER A 276 -18.23 4.23 -4.22
C SER A 276 -18.09 3.88 -5.70
N SER A 277 -17.22 4.60 -6.41
CA SER A 277 -16.96 4.38 -7.83
C SER A 277 -16.16 3.10 -8.09
N PHE A 278 -15.26 2.76 -7.18
CA PHE A 278 -14.53 1.49 -7.17
C PHE A 278 -15.50 0.31 -7.06
N TYR A 279 -16.38 0.32 -6.06
CA TYR A 279 -17.42 -0.69 -5.89
C TYR A 279 -18.33 -0.77 -7.12
N GLN A 280 -18.80 0.37 -7.64
CA GLN A 280 -19.67 0.39 -8.80
C GLN A 280 -18.98 -0.18 -10.06
N THR A 281 -17.67 0.07 -10.21
CA THR A 281 -16.89 -0.50 -11.32
C THR A 281 -16.90 -2.03 -11.24
N LEU A 282 -16.54 -2.60 -10.10
CA LEU A 282 -16.58 -4.06 -9.88
C LEU A 282 -18.00 -4.62 -10.01
N TYR A 283 -18.99 -3.92 -9.49
CA TYR A 283 -20.39 -4.30 -9.62
C TYR A 283 -20.84 -4.33 -11.09
N ASN A 284 -20.30 -3.47 -11.96
CA ASN A 284 -20.69 -3.45 -13.37
C ASN A 284 -19.93 -4.49 -14.21
N THR A 285 -18.67 -4.79 -13.88
CA THR A 285 -17.78 -5.56 -14.76
C THR A 285 -17.41 -6.94 -14.28
N ALA A 286 -17.45 -7.21 -12.97
CA ALA A 286 -17.18 -8.55 -12.47
C ALA A 286 -18.42 -9.44 -12.68
N THR A 287 -18.27 -10.41 -13.58
CA THR A 287 -19.17 -11.57 -13.71
C THR A 287 -18.73 -12.64 -12.72
N VAL A 288 -19.71 -13.32 -12.11
CA VAL A 288 -19.51 -14.49 -11.25
C VAL A 288 -18.88 -15.64 -12.04
#